data_AF-A0A2J7VYJ1-F1
#
_entry.id   AF-A0A2J7VYJ1-F1
#
_cell.length_a   1.000
_cell.length_b   1.000
_cell.length_c   1.000
_cell.angle_alpha   90.00
_cell.angle_beta   90.00
_cell.angle_gamma   90.00
#
_symmetry.space_group_name_H-M   'P 1'
#
loop_
_entity.id
_entity.type
_entity.pdbx_description
1 polymer ?
#
loop_
_entity_poly.entity_id
_entity_poly.type
_entity_poly.pdbx_seq_one_letter_code
_entity_poly.pdbx_strand_id
1 'polypeptide(L)'
;MKLVTWNTQWCRGLDGVVSTERIVEGARAMADFDVLCLQEIASGYERMSGAPGDQPAELRALLPGFRLFFGAAVEEFDGEGRRQRFGNLIATRLPVSLVRHHPLPWPPDPTVSSMPRMCTVVTLASPELGTVRVMTTHLEYYSSVQRRAQAQALRALHIEACQQAAAPPAAAFDDSPFQPKPHTQHAVLCGDFNMQASDPSHAEIQAPFTAPELPAGGVPDKRFQDAWPLAHPERPHDPTFKLFDKTYGKDPAAFDFVFVSDTLAPRVRRVEVDLHTRASDHQPVLIEFGD
;
A
#
# COMPACT_ATOMS: atom_id res chain seq x y z
N MET A 1 15.18 3.33 -6.69
CA MET A 1 14.31 2.43 -5.91
C MET A 1 13.03 2.29 -6.70
N LYS A 2 12.68 1.06 -7.06
CA LYS A 2 11.51 0.74 -7.87
C LYS A 2 10.49 -0.02 -7.03
N LEU A 3 9.26 0.50 -6.98
CA LEU A 3 8.16 -0.12 -6.27
C LEU A 3 7.01 -0.37 -7.22
N VAL A 4 6.45 -1.59 -7.19
CA VAL A 4 5.19 -1.92 -7.86
C VAL A 4 4.12 -2.13 -6.80
N THR A 5 2.94 -1.54 -6.98
CA THR A 5 1.74 -1.85 -6.19
C THR A 5 0.66 -2.45 -7.08
N TRP A 6 -0.07 -3.45 -6.58
CA TRP A 6 -1.12 -4.10 -7.35
C TRP A 6 -2.18 -4.77 -6.46
N ASN A 7 -3.45 -4.39 -6.61
CA ASN A 7 -4.55 -5.24 -6.17
C ASN A 7 -4.64 -6.43 -7.13
N THR A 8 -4.54 -7.64 -6.58
CA THR A 8 -4.40 -8.86 -7.40
C THR A 8 -5.67 -9.66 -7.54
N GLN A 9 -6.77 -9.26 -6.90
CA GLN A 9 -8.00 -10.06 -6.80
C GLN A 9 -7.71 -11.50 -6.37
N TRP A 10 -7.03 -11.67 -5.22
CA TRP A 10 -6.48 -12.97 -4.79
C TRP A 10 -5.77 -13.72 -5.92
N CYS A 11 -4.92 -13.00 -6.65
CA CYS A 11 -4.17 -13.49 -7.82
C CYS A 11 -5.05 -14.17 -8.88
N ARG A 12 -6.33 -13.81 -8.99
CA ARG A 12 -7.26 -14.35 -9.98
C ARG A 12 -7.30 -13.43 -11.20
N GLY A 13 -6.94 -13.98 -12.35
CA GLY A 13 -7.06 -13.26 -13.62
C GLY A 13 -8.49 -13.14 -14.12
N LEU A 14 -8.68 -12.31 -15.13
CA LEU A 14 -9.96 -12.18 -15.83
C LEU A 14 -10.35 -13.43 -16.62
N ASP A 15 -9.42 -14.37 -16.81
CA ASP A 15 -9.67 -15.72 -17.31
C ASP A 15 -10.21 -16.68 -16.22
N GLY A 16 -10.34 -16.19 -14.98
CA GLY A 16 -10.86 -16.93 -13.83
C GLY A 16 -9.84 -17.83 -13.14
N VAL A 17 -8.59 -17.87 -13.62
CA VAL A 17 -7.51 -18.72 -13.09
C VAL A 17 -6.76 -17.99 -11.98
N VAL A 18 -6.51 -18.67 -10.86
CA VAL A 18 -5.64 -18.17 -9.78
C VAL A 18 -4.18 -18.54 -10.07
N SER A 19 -3.27 -17.59 -9.87
CA SER A 19 -2.06 -17.31 -10.67
C SER A 19 -1.05 -16.46 -9.90
N THR A 20 -0.49 -16.91 -8.76
CA THR A 20 0.56 -16.15 -8.05
C THR A 20 1.81 -15.93 -8.91
N GLU A 21 2.19 -16.93 -9.72
CA GLU A 21 3.27 -16.84 -10.70
C GLU A 21 3.02 -15.73 -11.73
N ARG A 22 1.81 -15.68 -12.30
CA ARG A 22 1.41 -14.65 -13.28
C ARG A 22 1.51 -13.23 -12.70
N ILE A 23 1.16 -13.04 -11.42
CA ILE A 23 1.30 -11.74 -10.75
C ILE A 23 2.77 -11.34 -10.62
N VAL A 24 3.64 -12.28 -10.21
CA VAL A 24 5.08 -12.00 -10.10
C VAL A 24 5.70 -11.69 -11.45
N GLU A 25 5.35 -12.46 -12.49
CA GLU A 25 5.81 -12.22 -13.86
C GLU A 25 5.34 -10.86 -14.39
N GLY A 26 4.06 -10.51 -14.20
CA GLY A 26 3.51 -9.22 -14.59
C GLY A 26 4.22 -8.05 -13.91
N ALA A 27 4.45 -8.13 -12.60
CA ALA A 27 5.19 -7.11 -11.87
C ALA A 27 6.65 -6.99 -12.36
N ARG A 28 7.31 -8.13 -12.68
CA ARG A 28 8.68 -8.14 -13.23
C ARG A 28 8.75 -7.57 -14.64
N ALA A 29 7.69 -7.73 -15.44
CA ALA A 29 7.60 -7.17 -16.78
C ALA A 29 7.58 -5.63 -16.76
N MET A 30 7.03 -5.01 -15.72
CA MET A 30 7.08 -3.56 -15.53
C MET A 30 8.48 -3.07 -15.14
N ALA A 31 9.12 -3.79 -14.20
CA ALA A 31 10.43 -3.43 -13.68
C ALA A 31 11.13 -4.59 -12.95
N ASP A 32 12.47 -4.55 -12.92
CA ASP A 32 13.23 -5.21 -11.86
C ASP A 32 13.04 -4.44 -10.54
N PHE A 33 11.92 -4.72 -9.86
CA PHE A 33 11.49 -3.98 -8.68
C PHE A 33 12.30 -4.33 -7.43
N ASP A 34 12.44 -3.35 -6.54
CA ASP A 34 13.02 -3.52 -5.21
C ASP A 34 11.97 -3.87 -4.15
N VAL A 35 10.73 -3.40 -4.38
CA VAL A 35 9.59 -3.55 -3.48
C VAL A 35 8.35 -3.90 -4.30
N LEU A 36 7.58 -4.89 -3.83
CA LEU A 36 6.28 -5.27 -4.37
C LEU A 36 5.24 -5.20 -3.26
N CYS A 37 4.22 -4.38 -3.47
CA CYS A 37 3.09 -4.20 -2.56
C CYS A 37 1.83 -4.81 -3.19
N LEU A 38 1.27 -5.85 -2.58
CA LEU A 38 0.08 -6.53 -3.10
C LEU A 38 -1.10 -6.36 -2.16
N GLN A 39 -2.28 -6.19 -2.74
CA GLN A 39 -3.56 -6.22 -2.04
C GLN A 39 -4.35 -7.47 -2.45
N GLU A 40 -5.31 -7.82 -1.60
CA GLU A 40 -6.18 -8.99 -1.75
C GLU A 40 -5.48 -10.35 -1.73
N ILE A 41 -4.39 -10.47 -0.98
CA ILE A 41 -3.70 -11.76 -0.83
C ILE A 41 -4.46 -12.65 0.14
N ALA A 42 -4.79 -13.86 -0.32
CA ALA A 42 -5.63 -14.83 0.38
C ALA A 42 -4.86 -16.08 0.84
N SER A 43 -5.32 -16.69 1.92
CA SER A 43 -4.81 -17.96 2.44
C SER A 43 -5.94 -18.72 3.14
N GLY A 44 -6.16 -19.99 2.78
CA GLY A 44 -7.15 -20.86 3.43
C GLY A 44 -8.60 -20.72 2.96
N TYR A 45 -8.86 -19.95 1.91
CA TYR A 45 -10.22 -19.74 1.36
C TYR A 45 -10.57 -20.74 0.25
N GLU A 46 -10.70 -22.03 0.58
CA GLU A 46 -10.95 -23.11 -0.40
C GLU A 46 -12.25 -22.93 -1.21
N ARG A 47 -13.24 -22.21 -0.67
CA ARG A 47 -14.55 -21.98 -1.30
C ARG A 47 -14.60 -20.73 -2.18
N MET A 48 -13.55 -19.89 -2.18
CA MET A 48 -13.47 -18.76 -3.10
C MET A 48 -13.24 -19.26 -4.53
N SER A 49 -13.68 -18.47 -5.51
CA SER A 49 -13.51 -18.81 -6.92
C SER A 49 -12.05 -19.05 -7.26
N GLY A 50 -11.75 -20.24 -7.81
CA GLY A 50 -10.40 -20.67 -8.15
C GLY A 50 -9.57 -21.23 -6.99
N ALA A 51 -10.12 -21.31 -5.77
CA ALA A 51 -9.51 -21.92 -4.59
C ALA A 51 -8.05 -21.46 -4.33
N PRO A 52 -7.82 -20.20 -3.92
CA PRO A 52 -6.51 -19.52 -3.94
C PRO A 52 -5.37 -20.11 -3.10
N GLY A 53 -5.55 -21.22 -2.39
CA GLY A 53 -4.46 -21.89 -1.68
C GLY A 53 -3.84 -21.06 -0.56
N ASP A 54 -2.50 -21.05 -0.48
CA ASP A 54 -1.72 -20.27 0.48
C ASP A 54 -0.77 -19.31 -0.24
N GLN A 55 -1.33 -18.21 -0.76
CA GLN A 55 -0.61 -17.27 -1.61
C GLN A 55 0.63 -16.64 -0.96
N PRO A 56 0.63 -16.30 0.35
CA PRO A 56 1.86 -15.86 1.02
C PRO A 56 3.01 -16.88 0.96
N ALA A 57 2.70 -18.19 0.97
CA ALA A 57 3.72 -19.24 0.85
C ALA A 57 4.20 -19.39 -0.62
N GLU A 58 3.27 -19.39 -1.57
CA GLU A 58 3.58 -19.46 -3.01
C GLU A 58 4.43 -18.26 -3.46
N LEU A 59 4.02 -17.03 -3.11
CA LEU A 59 4.77 -15.81 -3.41
C LEU A 59 6.18 -15.82 -2.82
N ARG A 60 6.36 -16.42 -1.64
CA ARG A 60 7.69 -16.58 -1.02
C ARG A 60 8.58 -17.51 -1.85
N ALA A 61 8.02 -18.57 -2.42
CA ALA A 61 8.77 -19.48 -3.30
C ALA A 61 9.15 -18.81 -4.63
N LEU A 62 8.30 -17.93 -5.16
CA LEU A 62 8.49 -17.24 -6.45
C LEU A 62 9.41 -16.01 -6.38
N LEU A 63 9.72 -15.51 -5.18
CA LEU A 63 10.54 -14.32 -4.97
C LEU A 63 11.82 -14.63 -4.16
N PRO A 64 12.73 -15.48 -4.68
CA PRO A 64 13.99 -15.75 -4.02
C PRO A 64 14.80 -14.45 -3.83
N GLY A 65 15.41 -14.30 -2.66
CA GLY A 65 16.13 -13.08 -2.28
C GLY A 65 15.24 -11.95 -1.74
N PHE A 66 13.92 -12.10 -1.76
CA PHE A 66 12.99 -11.15 -1.15
C PHE A 66 12.56 -11.65 0.23
N ARG A 67 12.35 -10.72 1.15
CA ARG A 67 11.61 -10.94 2.39
C ARG A 67 10.16 -10.54 2.18
N LEU A 68 9.22 -11.36 2.67
CA LEU A 68 7.79 -11.11 2.56
C LEU A 68 7.17 -10.86 3.94
N PHE A 69 6.29 -9.85 4.00
CA PHE A 69 5.56 -9.43 5.19
C PHE A 69 4.08 -9.38 4.85
N PHE A 70 3.31 -10.33 5.39
CA PHE A 70 1.87 -10.45 5.16
C PHE A 70 1.10 -9.89 6.36
N GLY A 71 0.36 -8.81 6.14
CA GLY A 71 -0.57 -8.23 7.10
C GLY A 71 -2.00 -8.64 6.76
N ALA A 72 -2.50 -9.66 7.45
CA ALA A 72 -3.89 -10.09 7.35
C ALA A 72 -4.80 -9.03 7.98
N ALA A 73 -5.66 -8.41 7.18
CA ALA A 73 -6.71 -7.50 7.67
C ALA A 73 -7.88 -8.31 8.25
N VAL A 74 -8.20 -9.42 7.59
CA VAL A 74 -9.11 -10.47 8.07
C VAL A 74 -8.24 -11.65 8.48
N GLU A 75 -8.41 -12.09 9.71
CA GLU A 75 -7.89 -13.37 10.19
C GLU A 75 -8.96 -14.05 11.04
N GLU A 76 -9.50 -15.14 10.54
CA GLU A 76 -10.65 -15.83 11.11
C GLU A 76 -10.51 -17.36 11.00
N PHE A 77 -11.46 -18.08 11.57
CA PHE A 77 -11.54 -19.53 11.52
C PHE A 77 -12.91 -19.93 11.00
N ASP A 78 -12.95 -20.84 10.04
CA ASP A 78 -14.22 -21.35 9.52
C ASP A 78 -14.89 -22.32 10.50
N GLY A 79 -16.08 -22.83 10.14
CA GLY A 79 -16.85 -23.75 10.99
C GLY A 79 -16.15 -25.09 11.29
N GLU A 80 -15.07 -25.41 10.57
CA GLU A 80 -14.24 -26.60 10.78
C GLU A 80 -12.91 -26.27 11.49
N GLY A 81 -12.73 -25.01 11.90
CA GLY A 81 -11.53 -24.53 12.59
C GLY A 81 -10.34 -24.28 11.67
N ARG A 82 -10.52 -24.25 10.35
CA ARG A 82 -9.44 -23.90 9.41
C ARG A 82 -9.23 -22.40 9.42
N ARG A 83 -7.98 -21.99 9.52
CA ARG A 83 -7.58 -20.57 9.53
C ARG A 83 -7.72 -19.97 8.13
N GLN A 84 -8.36 -18.81 8.06
CA GLN A 84 -8.54 -18.02 6.85
C GLN A 84 -7.91 -16.64 7.04
N ARG A 85 -7.15 -16.17 6.04
CA ARG A 85 -6.47 -14.87 6.10
C ARG A 85 -6.59 -14.13 4.78
N PHE A 86 -6.92 -12.84 4.85
CA PHE A 86 -7.02 -11.95 3.70
C PHE A 86 -6.39 -10.60 4.03
N GLY A 87 -5.56 -10.05 3.13
CA GLY A 87 -4.98 -8.74 3.40
C GLY A 87 -3.90 -8.30 2.42
N ASN A 88 -2.93 -7.55 2.96
CA ASN A 88 -1.89 -6.90 2.19
C ASN A 88 -0.55 -7.60 2.38
N LEU A 89 0.30 -7.54 1.37
CA LEU A 89 1.64 -8.12 1.40
C LEU A 89 2.67 -7.11 0.89
N ILE A 90 3.81 -7.01 1.59
CA ILE A 90 5.00 -6.32 1.08
C ILE A 90 6.11 -7.37 0.89
N ALA A 91 6.66 -7.46 -0.32
CA ALA A 91 7.90 -8.19 -0.59
C ALA A 91 9.02 -7.19 -0.92
N THR A 92 10.22 -7.36 -0.36
CA THR A 92 11.36 -6.50 -0.71
C THR A 92 12.69 -7.24 -0.63
N ARG A 93 13.62 -6.89 -1.52
CA ARG A 93 15.03 -7.33 -1.49
C ARG A 93 15.94 -6.38 -0.71
N LEU A 94 15.42 -5.24 -0.26
CA LEU A 94 16.17 -4.25 0.51
C LEU A 94 16.26 -4.65 2.00
N PRO A 95 17.31 -4.21 2.72
CA PRO A 95 17.39 -4.43 4.16
C PRO A 95 16.19 -3.81 4.89
N VAL A 96 15.59 -4.59 5.80
CA VAL A 96 14.41 -4.18 6.59
C VAL A 96 14.78 -4.04 8.05
N SER A 97 14.43 -2.90 8.64
CA SER A 97 14.72 -2.57 10.04
C SER A 97 13.51 -2.69 10.96
N LEU A 98 12.28 -2.48 10.46
CA LEU A 98 11.08 -2.52 11.28
C LEU A 98 9.83 -2.85 10.47
N VAL A 99 8.92 -3.61 11.06
CA VAL A 99 7.63 -3.97 10.46
C VAL A 99 6.51 -3.69 11.46
N ARG A 100 5.42 -3.09 10.99
CA ARG A 100 4.21 -2.86 11.77
C ARG A 100 2.97 -3.12 10.93
N HIS A 101 1.98 -3.74 11.54
CA HIS A 101 0.67 -3.96 10.95
C HIS A 101 -0.35 -3.15 11.77
N HIS A 102 -0.95 -2.15 11.14
CA HIS A 102 -1.89 -1.24 11.79
C HIS A 102 -3.31 -1.57 11.34
N PRO A 103 -4.17 -2.12 12.20
CA PRO A 103 -5.61 -2.14 11.94
C PRO A 103 -6.10 -0.72 11.68
N LEU A 104 -6.92 -0.53 10.65
CA LEU A 104 -7.54 0.76 10.37
C LEU A 104 -8.93 0.83 11.02
N PRO A 105 -9.45 2.04 11.31
CA PRO A 105 -10.79 2.21 11.87
C PRO A 105 -11.87 1.51 11.03
N TRP A 106 -12.79 0.85 11.71
CA TRP A 106 -13.93 0.16 11.12
C TRP A 106 -15.23 0.58 11.84
N PRO A 107 -15.67 1.85 11.71
CA PRO A 107 -16.90 2.31 12.32
C PRO A 107 -18.12 1.60 11.70
N PRO A 108 -19.20 1.39 12.47
CA PRO A 108 -20.38 0.68 11.96
C PRO A 108 -21.05 1.47 10.84
N ASP A 109 -21.42 0.76 9.78
CA ASP A 109 -22.31 1.24 8.72
C ASP A 109 -23.31 0.11 8.41
N PRO A 110 -24.55 0.19 8.92
CA PRO A 110 -25.51 -0.91 8.81
C PRO A 110 -26.11 -1.07 7.40
N THR A 111 -25.75 -0.19 6.45
CA THR A 111 -26.38 -0.16 5.12
C THR A 111 -25.63 -0.98 4.06
N VAL A 112 -24.42 -1.43 4.37
CA VAL A 112 -23.52 -2.10 3.42
C VAL A 112 -22.78 -3.26 4.06
N SER A 113 -22.37 -4.23 3.23
CA SER A 113 -21.36 -5.21 3.63
C SER A 113 -20.00 -4.53 3.79
N SER A 114 -19.21 -4.97 4.76
CA SER A 114 -17.85 -4.47 4.97
C SER A 114 -16.99 -5.52 5.65
N MET A 115 -15.68 -5.28 5.68
CA MET A 115 -14.70 -6.12 6.36
C MET A 115 -13.61 -5.25 6.99
N PRO A 116 -12.88 -5.72 8.01
CA PRO A 116 -11.79 -4.96 8.60
C PRO A 116 -10.68 -4.68 7.57
N ARG A 117 -10.12 -3.47 7.64
CA ARG A 117 -9.01 -3.01 6.79
C ARG A 117 -7.76 -2.75 7.61
N MET A 118 -6.60 -2.72 6.96
CA MET A 118 -5.32 -2.53 7.64
C MET A 118 -4.29 -1.82 6.76
N CYS A 119 -3.25 -1.28 7.38
CA CYS A 119 -2.05 -0.76 6.71
C CYS A 119 -0.81 -1.54 7.21
N THR A 120 -0.06 -2.12 6.28
CA THR A 120 1.25 -2.73 6.58
C THR A 120 2.35 -1.73 6.29
N VAL A 121 3.22 -1.51 7.26
CA VAL A 121 4.33 -0.55 7.18
C VAL A 121 5.65 -1.29 7.38
N VAL A 122 6.52 -1.25 6.38
CA VAL A 122 7.87 -1.81 6.41
C VAL A 122 8.87 -0.66 6.29
N THR A 123 9.74 -0.51 7.28
CA THR A 123 10.85 0.44 7.25
C THR A 123 12.07 -0.25 6.65
N LEU A 124 12.57 0.28 5.54
CA LEU A 124 13.65 -0.28 4.75
C LEU A 124 14.79 0.72 4.59
N ALA A 125 15.99 0.20 4.28
CA ALA A 125 17.15 1.01 3.92
C ALA A 125 17.35 0.96 2.40
N SER A 126 17.14 2.08 1.73
CA SER A 126 17.43 2.28 0.31
C SER A 126 18.82 2.90 0.16
N PRO A 127 19.70 2.38 -0.72
CA PRO A 127 21.02 2.97 -0.95
C PRO A 127 21.00 4.45 -1.38
N GLU A 128 19.99 4.85 -2.14
CA GLU A 128 19.82 6.18 -2.75
C GLU A 128 18.92 7.12 -1.90
N LEU A 129 17.93 6.58 -1.19
CA LEU A 129 16.96 7.37 -0.42
C LEU A 129 17.20 7.33 1.09
N GLY A 130 18.13 6.50 1.56
CA GLY A 130 18.31 6.22 2.98
C GLY A 130 17.14 5.43 3.58
N THR A 131 16.80 5.71 4.84
CA THR A 131 15.69 5.04 5.52
C THR A 131 14.35 5.52 4.97
N VAL A 132 13.51 4.59 4.49
CA VAL A 132 12.17 4.86 3.94
C VAL A 132 11.14 3.96 4.59
N ARG A 133 9.95 4.49 4.87
CA ARG A 133 8.76 3.69 5.21
C ARG A 133 7.97 3.39 3.95
N VAL A 134 7.79 2.11 3.62
CA VAL A 134 6.81 1.68 2.62
C VAL A 134 5.55 1.23 3.35
N MET A 135 4.43 1.82 2.97
CA MET A 135 3.11 1.59 3.54
C MET A 135 2.21 1.06 2.43
N THR A 136 1.61 -0.12 2.63
CA THR A 136 0.59 -0.66 1.72
C THR A 136 -0.74 -0.78 2.44
N THR A 137 -1.84 -0.49 1.74
CA THR A 137 -3.19 -0.61 2.29
C THR A 137 -4.21 -1.01 1.22
N HIS A 138 -5.40 -1.40 1.68
CA HIS A 138 -6.57 -1.61 0.86
C HIS A 138 -7.76 -1.01 1.63
N LEU A 139 -8.28 0.13 1.19
CA LEU A 139 -9.35 0.84 1.89
C LEU A 139 -10.73 0.26 1.60
N GLU A 140 -11.73 0.72 2.35
CA GLU A 140 -13.09 0.22 2.22
C GLU A 140 -13.81 0.73 0.96
N TYR A 141 -14.47 -0.20 0.25
CA TYR A 141 -15.19 0.07 -0.99
C TYR A 141 -16.58 0.67 -0.78
N TYR A 142 -17.43 0.01 0.01
CA TYR A 142 -18.86 0.35 0.03
C TYR A 142 -19.18 1.55 0.93
N SER A 143 -18.57 1.63 2.11
CA SER A 143 -18.87 2.71 3.08
C SER A 143 -17.89 3.87 2.94
N SER A 144 -18.38 5.03 2.50
CA SER A 144 -17.59 6.26 2.49
C SER A 144 -17.24 6.74 3.90
N VAL A 145 -18.08 6.43 4.91
CA VAL A 145 -17.81 6.77 6.32
C VAL A 145 -16.59 6.00 6.83
N GLN A 146 -16.56 4.69 6.57
CA GLN A 146 -15.42 3.85 6.93
C GLN A 146 -14.16 4.28 6.17
N ARG A 147 -14.26 4.45 4.84
CA ARG A 147 -13.13 4.86 4.00
C ARG A 147 -12.52 6.18 4.45
N ARG A 148 -13.34 7.18 4.79
CA ARG A 148 -12.86 8.46 5.33
C ARG A 148 -12.10 8.28 6.65
N ALA A 149 -12.64 7.50 7.59
CA ALA A 149 -11.97 7.25 8.86
C ALA A 149 -10.61 6.54 8.67
N GLN A 150 -10.54 5.64 7.68
CA GLN A 150 -9.31 4.96 7.31
C GLN A 150 -8.27 5.91 6.67
N ALA A 151 -8.70 6.78 5.76
CA ALA A 151 -7.86 7.83 5.17
C ALA A 151 -7.26 8.76 6.25
N GLN A 152 -8.06 9.18 7.22
CA GLN A 152 -7.61 9.97 8.37
C GLN A 152 -6.57 9.23 9.21
N ALA A 153 -6.78 7.94 9.47
CA ALA A 153 -5.84 7.11 10.21
C ALA A 153 -4.49 6.95 9.47
N LEU A 154 -4.52 6.77 8.14
CA LEU A 154 -3.30 6.71 7.33
C LEU A 154 -2.48 8.00 7.42
N ARG A 155 -3.14 9.15 7.33
CA ARG A 155 -2.50 10.45 7.54
C ARG A 155 -1.93 10.58 8.95
N ALA A 156 -2.67 10.17 9.98
CA ALA A 156 -2.20 10.19 11.37
C ALA A 156 -0.92 9.35 11.57
N LEU A 157 -0.83 8.17 10.94
CA LEU A 157 0.39 7.33 10.98
C LEU A 157 1.62 8.05 10.39
N HIS A 158 1.42 8.89 9.37
CA HIS A 158 2.51 9.68 8.81
C HIS A 158 2.89 10.86 9.69
N ILE A 159 1.91 11.55 10.27
CA ILE A 159 2.13 12.63 11.24
C ILE A 159 2.95 12.12 12.42
N GLU A 160 2.51 11.02 13.06
CA GLU A 160 3.19 10.44 14.22
C GLU A 160 4.65 10.08 13.89
N ALA A 161 4.88 9.43 12.76
CA ALA A 161 6.23 9.05 12.38
C ALA A 161 7.13 10.27 12.04
N CYS A 162 6.56 11.34 11.48
CA CYS A 162 7.28 12.60 11.29
C CYS A 162 7.62 13.27 12.63
N GLN A 163 6.74 13.19 13.62
CA GLN A 163 7.00 13.66 14.99
C GLN A 163 8.10 12.83 15.66
N GLN A 164 8.05 11.50 15.55
CA GLN A 164 9.12 10.62 16.07
C GLN A 164 10.46 10.86 15.37
N ALA A 165 10.47 11.23 14.09
CA ALA A 165 11.70 11.56 13.39
C ALA A 165 12.30 12.91 13.84
N ALA A 166 11.47 13.86 14.27
CA ALA A 166 11.92 15.14 14.83
C ALA A 166 12.41 14.99 16.28
N ALA A 167 11.67 14.24 17.09
CA ALA A 167 11.97 13.97 18.49
C ALA A 167 12.05 12.45 18.75
N PRO A 168 13.17 11.79 18.38
CA PRO A 168 13.31 10.35 18.56
C PRO A 168 13.35 9.97 20.06
N PRO A 169 12.88 8.76 20.43
CA PRO A 169 13.02 8.24 21.78
C PRO A 169 14.49 8.19 22.24
N ALA A 170 14.71 8.31 23.56
CA ALA A 170 16.05 8.24 24.13
C ALA A 170 16.74 6.89 23.83
N ALA A 171 17.98 6.94 23.37
CA ALA A 171 18.81 5.78 23.11
C ALA A 171 19.49 5.30 24.40
N ALA A 172 18.81 4.44 25.17
CA ALA A 172 19.27 3.99 26.49
C ALA A 172 19.61 2.49 26.58
N PHE A 173 19.18 1.68 25.61
CA PHE A 173 19.34 0.24 25.64
C PHE A 173 19.74 -0.26 24.25
N ASP A 174 20.61 -1.26 24.20
CA ASP A 174 20.96 -1.99 22.97
C ASP A 174 20.47 -3.45 23.09
N ASP A 175 20.40 -4.16 21.95
CA ASP A 175 20.01 -5.57 21.85
C ASP A 175 18.75 -5.95 22.64
N SER A 176 17.74 -5.07 22.60
CA SER A 176 16.47 -5.24 23.33
C SER A 176 15.30 -4.60 22.59
N PRO A 177 14.04 -4.89 22.95
CA PRO A 177 12.88 -4.20 22.39
C PRO A 177 12.92 -2.67 22.54
N PHE A 178 13.67 -2.14 23.52
CA PHE A 178 13.86 -0.71 23.76
C PHE A 178 14.96 -0.08 22.89
N GLN A 179 15.65 -0.87 22.07
CA GLN A 179 16.75 -0.35 21.25
C GLN A 179 16.27 0.76 20.30
N PRO A 180 17.15 1.73 20.00
CA PRO A 180 16.88 2.77 19.01
C PRO A 180 16.37 2.19 17.71
N LYS A 181 15.36 2.83 17.13
CA LYS A 181 14.79 2.46 15.84
C LYS A 181 15.07 3.57 14.85
N PRO A 182 15.31 3.25 13.57
CA PRO A 182 15.44 4.29 12.56
C PRO A 182 14.07 4.97 12.37
N HIS A 183 14.03 6.28 12.64
CA HIS A 183 12.87 7.13 12.38
C HIS A 183 13.13 7.98 11.12
N THR A 184 12.12 8.13 10.28
CA THR A 184 12.26 8.83 8.99
C THR A 184 10.97 9.53 8.59
N GLN A 185 11.13 10.70 7.96
CA GLN A 185 10.05 11.41 7.29
C GLN A 185 9.78 10.86 5.89
N HIS A 186 10.73 10.12 5.30
CA HIS A 186 10.56 9.50 3.98
C HIS A 186 9.51 8.39 4.05
N ALA A 187 8.43 8.54 3.30
CA ALA A 187 7.37 7.55 3.25
C ALA A 187 6.75 7.46 1.85
N VAL A 188 6.44 6.23 1.45
CA VAL A 188 5.61 5.89 0.29
C VAL A 188 4.38 5.16 0.82
N LEU A 189 3.20 5.65 0.51
CA LEU A 189 1.91 5.04 0.84
C LEU A 189 1.21 4.63 -0.45
N CYS A 190 0.91 3.35 -0.63
CA CYS A 190 0.39 2.82 -1.88
C CYS A 190 -0.67 1.73 -1.65
N GLY A 191 -1.37 1.39 -2.72
CA GLY A 191 -2.36 0.32 -2.76
C GLY A 191 -3.68 0.76 -3.36
N ASP A 192 -4.71 -0.04 -3.13
CA ASP A 192 -6.07 0.23 -3.58
C ASP A 192 -6.83 1.06 -2.54
N PHE A 193 -7.17 2.29 -2.89
CA PHE A 193 -7.89 3.19 -2.00
C PHE A 193 -9.40 3.14 -2.19
N ASN A 194 -9.88 2.33 -3.13
CA ASN A 194 -11.30 2.13 -3.38
C ASN A 194 -12.08 3.43 -3.61
N MET A 195 -11.41 4.41 -4.22
CA MET A 195 -11.95 5.74 -4.46
C MET A 195 -11.32 6.37 -5.70
N GLN A 196 -12.03 7.30 -6.31
CA GLN A 196 -11.46 8.14 -7.37
C GLN A 196 -10.66 9.30 -6.76
N ALA A 197 -9.77 9.91 -7.55
CA ALA A 197 -8.99 11.09 -7.13
C ALA A 197 -9.87 12.30 -6.73
N SER A 198 -11.13 12.34 -7.17
CA SER A 198 -12.11 13.36 -6.78
C SER A 198 -12.82 13.10 -5.45
N ASP A 199 -12.65 11.92 -4.84
CA ASP A 199 -13.25 11.62 -3.52
C ASP A 199 -12.60 12.50 -2.43
N PRO A 200 -13.37 13.11 -1.52
CA PRO A 200 -12.82 13.92 -0.43
C PRO A 200 -11.76 13.21 0.43
N SER A 201 -11.82 11.89 0.52
CA SER A 201 -10.86 11.07 1.27
C SER A 201 -9.46 11.07 0.63
N HIS A 202 -9.36 11.29 -0.69
CA HIS A 202 -8.08 11.50 -1.39
C HIS A 202 -7.40 12.80 -0.92
N ALA A 203 -8.18 13.89 -0.84
CA ALA A 203 -7.70 15.15 -0.30
C ALA A 203 -7.37 15.07 1.20
N GLU A 204 -8.11 14.28 1.98
CA GLU A 204 -7.85 14.05 3.40
C GLU A 204 -6.46 13.42 3.64
N ILE A 205 -6.03 12.46 2.81
CA ILE A 205 -4.69 11.85 2.91
C ILE A 205 -3.59 12.91 2.70
N GLN A 206 -3.82 13.84 1.78
CA GLN A 206 -2.86 14.87 1.39
C GLN A 206 -2.95 16.16 2.22
N ALA A 207 -3.86 16.22 3.19
CA ALA A 207 -4.07 17.43 3.97
C ALA A 207 -2.78 17.83 4.71
N PRO A 208 -2.34 19.09 4.60
CA PRO A 208 -1.11 19.57 5.24
C PRO A 208 -1.16 19.44 6.76
N PHE A 209 0.01 19.31 7.40
CA PHE A 209 0.18 19.41 8.85
C PHE A 209 1.50 20.07 9.22
N THR A 210 1.49 20.77 10.35
CA THR A 210 2.68 21.38 10.93
C THR A 210 3.32 20.40 11.93
N ALA A 211 4.62 20.15 11.77
CA ALA A 211 5.37 19.40 12.79
C ALA A 211 5.59 20.29 14.03
N PRO A 212 5.45 19.75 15.26
CA PRO A 212 5.34 20.55 16.50
C PRO A 212 6.61 21.30 16.96
N GLU A 213 7.62 21.53 16.10
CA GLU A 213 8.91 22.10 16.51
C GLU A 213 9.28 23.46 15.91
N LEU A 214 8.39 24.14 15.17
CA LEU A 214 8.78 25.45 14.59
C LEU A 214 8.28 26.61 15.45
N PRO A 215 9.17 27.38 16.14
CA PRO A 215 8.84 28.71 16.60
C PRO A 215 8.53 29.59 15.39
N ALA A 216 7.59 30.53 15.56
CA ALA A 216 7.06 31.44 14.55
C ALA A 216 8.09 31.85 13.47
N GLY A 217 7.96 31.30 12.25
CA GLY A 217 8.80 31.70 11.11
C GLY A 217 9.19 30.62 10.10
N GLY A 218 8.23 29.83 9.60
CA GLY A 218 8.16 29.42 8.19
C GLY A 218 9.09 28.31 7.66
N VAL A 219 8.54 27.10 7.50
CA VAL A 219 8.82 26.11 6.43
C VAL A 219 7.46 25.52 6.03
N PRO A 220 7.17 25.18 4.75
CA PRO A 220 5.84 24.70 4.34
C PRO A 220 5.34 23.52 5.17
N ASP A 221 4.02 23.44 5.32
CA ASP A 221 3.36 22.30 5.94
C ASP A 221 3.79 20.99 5.27
N LYS A 222 4.02 19.96 6.08
CA LYS A 222 4.33 18.61 5.60
C LYS A 222 3.05 17.92 5.13
N ARG A 223 3.13 17.08 4.12
CA ARG A 223 2.04 16.24 3.64
C ARG A 223 2.52 15.00 2.88
N PHE A 224 1.57 14.13 2.61
CA PHE A 224 1.65 13.24 1.46
C PHE A 224 1.22 13.99 0.20
N GLN A 225 1.85 13.67 -0.92
CA GLN A 225 1.51 14.14 -2.26
C GLN A 225 1.21 12.93 -3.12
N ASP A 226 0.11 12.99 -3.87
CA ASP A 226 -0.12 12.03 -4.95
C ASP A 226 1.05 12.10 -5.95
N ALA A 227 1.67 10.96 -6.26
CA ALA A 227 2.82 10.90 -7.14
C ALA A 227 2.47 11.07 -8.63
N TRP A 228 1.22 10.78 -9.02
CA TRP A 228 0.84 10.86 -10.44
C TRP A 228 0.96 12.28 -11.00
N PRO A 229 0.39 13.34 -10.37
CA PRO A 229 0.54 14.70 -10.88
C PRO A 229 1.97 15.23 -10.81
N LEU A 230 2.84 14.64 -9.97
CA LEU A 230 4.27 15.00 -9.92
C LEU A 230 4.99 14.53 -11.19
N ALA A 231 4.66 13.34 -11.69
CA ALA A 231 5.24 12.78 -12.91
C ALA A 231 4.52 13.24 -14.19
N HIS A 232 3.22 13.55 -14.08
CA HIS A 232 2.33 13.84 -15.21
C HIS A 232 1.42 15.06 -14.95
N PRO A 233 1.98 16.28 -14.83
CA PRO A 233 1.24 17.46 -14.34
C PRO A 233 0.01 17.86 -15.18
N GLU A 234 -0.01 17.52 -16.46
CA GLU A 234 -1.08 17.90 -17.39
C GLU A 234 -1.96 16.71 -17.81
N ARG A 235 -1.73 15.52 -17.26
CA ARG A 235 -2.45 14.30 -17.65
C ARG A 235 -3.32 13.80 -16.50
N PRO A 236 -4.61 13.49 -16.75
CA PRO A 236 -5.42 12.81 -15.74
C PRO A 236 -4.81 11.45 -15.40
N HIS A 237 -5.22 10.88 -14.26
CA HIS A 237 -4.79 9.55 -13.88
C HIS A 237 -5.19 8.52 -14.94
N ASP A 238 -4.26 7.61 -15.22
CA ASP A 238 -4.60 6.40 -15.96
C ASP A 238 -5.52 5.51 -15.13
N PRO A 239 -6.51 4.85 -15.75
CA PRO A 239 -7.46 4.03 -15.02
C PRO A 239 -6.80 2.73 -14.55
N THR A 240 -6.93 2.44 -13.26
CA THR A 240 -6.42 1.20 -12.68
C THR A 240 -7.52 0.19 -12.39
N PHE A 241 -8.79 0.62 -12.34
CA PHE A 241 -9.93 -0.24 -12.08
C PHE A 241 -11.03 -0.06 -13.12
N LYS A 242 -11.84 -1.11 -13.30
CA LYS A 242 -12.91 -1.20 -14.31
C LYS A 242 -12.44 -0.99 -15.74
N LEU A 243 -11.16 -1.22 -16.03
CA LEU A 243 -10.64 -1.08 -17.40
C LEU A 243 -11.22 -2.18 -18.30
N PHE A 244 -11.10 -3.44 -17.87
CA PHE A 244 -11.57 -4.62 -18.60
C PHE A 244 -12.79 -5.27 -17.95
N ASP A 245 -12.79 -5.46 -16.62
CA ASP A 245 -13.97 -5.98 -15.91
C ASP A 245 -15.00 -4.86 -15.69
N LYS A 246 -16.22 -5.06 -16.19
CA LYS A 246 -17.32 -4.10 -16.10
C LYS A 246 -18.38 -4.47 -15.06
N THR A 247 -18.15 -5.54 -14.30
CA THR A 247 -19.05 -6.01 -13.24
C THR A 247 -19.34 -4.92 -12.21
N TYR A 248 -18.35 -4.07 -11.91
CA TYR A 248 -18.41 -3.05 -10.87
C TYR A 248 -18.75 -1.64 -11.39
N GLY A 249 -18.99 -1.50 -12.69
CA GLY A 249 -19.32 -0.23 -13.31
C GLY A 249 -18.77 -0.10 -14.73
N LYS A 250 -19.28 0.89 -15.47
CA LYS A 250 -18.95 1.08 -16.89
C LYS A 250 -17.67 1.89 -17.08
N ASP A 251 -17.47 2.89 -16.23
CA ASP A 251 -16.42 3.90 -16.40
C ASP A 251 -15.13 3.48 -15.68
N PRO A 252 -14.02 3.27 -16.44
CA PRO A 252 -12.69 3.08 -15.88
C PRO A 252 -12.25 4.31 -15.09
N ALA A 253 -11.56 4.09 -13.98
CA ALA A 253 -10.99 5.18 -13.19
C ALA A 253 -9.79 4.69 -12.36
N ALA A 254 -8.98 5.62 -11.86
CA ALA A 254 -7.90 5.33 -10.93
C ALA A 254 -8.44 5.10 -9.53
N PHE A 255 -8.11 3.95 -8.97
CA PHE A 255 -8.45 3.52 -7.61
C PHE A 255 -7.17 3.18 -6.82
N ASP A 256 -6.11 2.85 -7.54
CA ASP A 256 -4.80 2.51 -7.00
C ASP A 256 -3.88 3.73 -7.11
N PHE A 257 -3.41 4.21 -5.96
CA PHE A 257 -2.59 5.42 -5.88
C PHE A 257 -1.25 5.12 -5.23
N VAL A 258 -0.28 6.00 -5.51
CA VAL A 258 0.98 6.07 -4.78
C VAL A 258 1.12 7.50 -4.26
N PHE A 259 1.05 7.66 -2.95
CA PHE A 259 1.34 8.89 -2.25
C PHE A 259 2.77 8.88 -1.73
N VAL A 260 3.49 9.98 -1.88
CA VAL A 260 4.88 10.16 -1.42
C VAL A 260 4.95 11.32 -0.43
N SER A 261 5.79 11.21 0.60
CA SER A 261 6.04 12.34 1.50
C SER A 261 6.67 13.50 0.74
N ASP A 262 6.51 14.74 1.21
CA ASP A 262 7.17 15.90 0.60
C ASP A 262 8.69 15.74 0.47
N THR A 263 9.29 15.02 1.41
CA THR A 263 10.73 14.72 1.41
C THR A 263 11.15 13.72 0.32
N LEU A 264 10.21 12.99 -0.27
CA LEU A 264 10.44 12.08 -1.41
C LEU A 264 9.86 12.61 -2.72
N ALA A 265 8.96 13.60 -2.69
CA ALA A 265 8.36 14.16 -3.90
C ALA A 265 9.39 14.62 -4.96
N PRO A 266 10.50 15.31 -4.61
CA PRO A 266 11.53 15.68 -5.59
C PRO A 266 12.32 14.50 -6.17
N ARG A 267 12.20 13.32 -5.56
CA ARG A 267 12.90 12.10 -5.99
C ARG A 267 12.07 11.24 -6.93
N VAL A 268 10.79 11.56 -7.17
CA VAL A 268 9.94 10.82 -8.12
C VAL A 268 10.44 11.05 -9.54
N ARG A 269 10.74 9.96 -10.25
CA ARG A 269 11.26 9.99 -11.63
C ARG A 269 10.28 9.46 -12.66
N ARG A 270 9.51 8.45 -12.27
CA ARG A 270 8.54 7.80 -13.16
C ARG A 270 7.40 7.26 -12.33
N VAL A 271 6.18 7.42 -12.86
CA VAL A 271 4.98 6.72 -12.42
C VAL A 271 4.33 6.14 -13.66
N GLU A 272 3.98 4.86 -13.65
CA GLU A 272 3.43 4.16 -14.81
C GLU A 272 2.38 3.15 -14.40
N VAL A 273 1.34 3.02 -15.23
CA VAL A 273 0.30 1.99 -15.10
C VAL A 273 0.42 1.05 -16.30
N ASP A 274 0.46 -0.26 -16.06
CA ASP A 274 0.30 -1.23 -17.15
C ASP A 274 -1.17 -1.29 -17.54
N LEU A 275 -1.53 -0.69 -18.68
CA LEU A 275 -2.91 -0.64 -19.19
C LEU A 275 -3.30 -1.85 -20.06
N HIS A 276 -2.46 -2.87 -20.13
CA HIS A 276 -2.63 -4.01 -21.01
C HIS A 276 -2.92 -5.31 -20.26
N THR A 277 -2.39 -5.46 -19.04
CA THR A 277 -2.53 -6.69 -18.28
C THR A 277 -3.97 -7.04 -17.95
N ARG A 278 -4.27 -8.34 -17.99
CA ARG A 278 -5.55 -8.95 -17.59
C ARG A 278 -5.36 -9.97 -16.47
N ALA A 279 -4.20 -9.93 -15.83
CA ALA A 279 -3.83 -10.84 -14.75
C ALA A 279 -4.59 -10.56 -13.44
N SER A 280 -5.27 -9.42 -13.36
CA SER A 280 -6.24 -9.03 -12.34
C SER A 280 -7.27 -8.08 -12.98
N ASP A 281 -8.38 -7.83 -12.28
CA ASP A 281 -9.33 -6.75 -12.59
C ASP A 281 -8.80 -5.35 -12.30
N HIS A 282 -7.69 -5.24 -11.57
CA HIS A 282 -6.91 -4.02 -11.39
C HIS A 282 -5.63 -4.00 -12.24
N GLN A 283 -5.14 -2.80 -12.53
CA GLN A 283 -3.88 -2.56 -13.20
C GLN A 283 -2.77 -2.21 -12.19
N PRO A 284 -1.56 -2.77 -12.32
CA PRO A 284 -0.45 -2.45 -11.43
C PRO A 284 0.09 -1.05 -11.69
N VAL A 285 0.59 -0.41 -10.63
CA VAL A 285 1.23 0.90 -10.67
C VAL A 285 2.71 0.76 -10.28
N LEU A 286 3.60 1.18 -11.16
CA LEU A 286 5.04 1.33 -10.91
C LEU A 286 5.34 2.76 -10.48
N ILE A 287 6.17 2.92 -9.45
CA ILE A 287 6.89 4.16 -9.15
C ILE A 287 8.40 3.92 -9.10
N GLU A 288 9.16 4.85 -9.67
CA GLU A 288 10.62 4.86 -9.63
C GLU A 288 11.11 6.15 -9.00
N PHE A 289 12.04 5.99 -8.06
CA PHE A 289 12.76 7.07 -7.41
C PHE A 289 14.24 7.09 -7.86
N GLY A 290 14.85 8.27 -7.84
CA GLY A 290 16.28 8.46 -8.12
C GLY A 290 16.83 9.79 -7.60
N ASP A 291 18.16 9.90 -7.57
CA ASP A 291 18.95 11.01 -6.96
C ASP A 291 18.57 12.42 -7.43
#